data_AF-A0A1A2NBP6-F1
#
_entry.id   AF-A0A1A2NBP6-F1
#
_cell.length_a   1.000
_cell.length_b   1.000
_cell.length_c   1.000
_cell.angle_alpha   90.00
_cell.angle_beta   90.00
_cell.angle_gamma   90.00
#
_symmetry.space_group_name_H-M   'P 1'
#
loop_
_entity.id
_entity.type
_entity.pdbx_description
1 polymer ?
#
loop_
_entity_poly.entity_id
_entity_poly.type
_entity_poly.pdbx_seq_one_letter_code
_entity_poly.pdbx_strand_id
1 'polypeptide(L)'
;MNAERYVVTRTIAASPADIFAVLADPSRHRNTEPTDWVRDAVDGAPITGAGQMFAMNMYLPQAGGHYVTHNLVESLASLERSVVG
;
A
#
# COMPACT_ATOMS: atom_id res chain seq x y z
N MET A 1 -2.46 -27.50 0.49
CA MET A 1 -3.46 -26.43 0.34
C MET A 1 -3.15 -25.72 -0.97
N ASN A 2 -4.12 -25.56 -1.85
CA ASN A 2 -3.92 -24.80 -3.07
C ASN A 2 -3.97 -23.32 -2.71
N ALA A 3 -2.97 -22.53 -3.08
CA ALA A 3 -2.96 -21.10 -2.76
C ALA A 3 -3.97 -20.40 -3.66
N GLU A 4 -5.04 -19.88 -3.04
CA GLU A 4 -5.99 -19.02 -3.74
C GLU A 4 -5.27 -17.74 -4.19
N ARG A 5 -5.39 -17.39 -5.48
CA ARG A 5 -4.69 -16.23 -6.08
C ARG A 5 -5.64 -15.43 -6.95
N TYR A 6 -5.79 -14.16 -6.61
CA TYR A 6 -6.51 -13.17 -7.40
C TYR A 6 -5.53 -12.22 -8.10
N VAL A 7 -5.74 -11.95 -9.38
CA VAL A 7 -4.92 -11.02 -10.17
C VAL A 7 -5.85 -10.07 -10.92
N VAL A 8 -5.60 -8.77 -10.80
CA VAL A 8 -6.37 -7.70 -11.47
C VAL A 8 -5.38 -6.75 -12.15
N THR A 9 -5.73 -6.27 -13.34
CA THR A 9 -4.92 -5.31 -14.11
C THR A 9 -5.76 -4.11 -14.48
N ARG A 10 -5.19 -2.91 -14.35
CA ARG A 10 -5.81 -1.65 -14.78
C ARG A 10 -4.74 -0.70 -15.33
N THR A 11 -5.04 -0.05 -16.45
CA THR A 11 -4.21 1.03 -16.99
C THR A 11 -4.57 2.36 -16.34
N ILE A 12 -3.57 3.10 -15.87
CA ILE A 12 -3.72 4.44 -15.30
C ILE A 12 -2.82 5.39 -16.10
N ALA A 13 -3.37 6.53 -16.53
CA ALA A 13 -2.63 7.55 -17.27
C ALA A 13 -1.76 8.40 -16.33
N ALA A 14 -0.75 7.77 -15.73
CA ALA A 14 0.24 8.40 -14.85
C ALA A 14 1.60 7.71 -15.04
N SER A 15 2.69 8.38 -14.67
CA SER A 15 3.99 7.74 -14.71
C SER A 15 4.11 6.68 -13.60
N PRO A 16 4.96 5.64 -13.76
CA PRO A 16 5.24 4.72 -12.68
C PRO A 16 5.70 5.44 -11.40
N ALA A 17 6.52 6.50 -11.53
CA ALA A 17 7.00 7.26 -10.39
C ALA A 17 5.85 7.90 -9.59
N ASP A 18 4.86 8.47 -10.26
CA ASP A 18 3.69 9.08 -9.59
C ASP A 18 2.83 8.03 -8.89
N ILE A 19 2.67 6.84 -9.50
CA ILE A 19 1.96 5.72 -8.88
C ILE A 19 2.71 5.24 -7.63
N PHE A 20 4.01 5.00 -7.73
CA PHE A 20 4.82 4.57 -6.59
C PHE A 20 4.88 5.61 -5.48
N ALA A 21 4.88 6.91 -5.80
CA ALA A 21 4.81 7.97 -4.80
C ALA A 21 3.50 7.94 -3.99
N VAL A 22 2.36 7.57 -4.61
CA VAL A 22 1.10 7.34 -3.88
C VAL A 22 1.20 6.11 -3.00
N LEU A 23 1.71 5.00 -3.55
CA LEU A 23 1.76 3.70 -2.86
C LEU A 23 2.83 3.65 -1.75
N ALA A 24 3.85 4.51 -1.81
CA ALA A 24 4.87 4.63 -0.77
C ALA A 24 4.48 5.62 0.34
N ASP A 25 3.33 6.30 0.24
CA ASP A 25 2.84 7.24 1.24
C ASP A 25 1.63 6.64 1.98
N PRO A 26 1.82 6.11 3.21
CA PRO A 26 0.73 5.56 4.02
C PRO A 26 -0.45 6.51 4.22
N SER A 27 -0.19 7.83 4.32
CA SER A 27 -1.26 8.83 4.50
C SER A 27 -2.22 8.89 3.31
N ARG A 28 -1.78 8.43 2.13
CA ARG A 28 -2.58 8.41 0.90
C ARG A 28 -3.31 7.10 0.67
N HIS A 29 -3.05 6.05 1.46
CA HIS A 29 -3.65 4.72 1.24
C HIS A 29 -5.17 4.71 1.37
N ARG A 30 -5.72 5.59 2.22
CA ARG A 30 -7.19 5.79 2.32
C ARG A 30 -7.83 6.20 0.99
N ASN A 31 -7.08 6.83 0.08
CA ASN A 31 -7.59 7.30 -1.21
C ASN A 31 -7.67 6.17 -2.25
N THR A 32 -6.92 5.09 -2.05
CA THR A 32 -6.92 3.92 -2.95
C THR A 32 -7.95 2.87 -2.55
N GLU A 33 -8.71 3.15 -1.51
CA GLU A 33 -9.57 2.20 -0.86
C GLU A 33 -11.07 2.51 -1.15
N PRO A 34 -11.80 1.59 -1.81
CA PRO A 34 -13.17 1.85 -2.28
C PRO A 34 -14.32 1.51 -1.31
N THR A 35 -14.07 0.84 -0.19
CA THR A 35 -15.07 0.23 0.73
C THR A 35 -15.11 0.83 2.14
N ASP A 36 -14.32 1.87 2.38
CA ASP A 36 -14.19 2.69 3.59
C ASP A 36 -13.61 2.00 4.84
N TRP A 37 -12.86 0.90 4.72
CA TRP A 37 -12.16 0.27 5.87
C TRP A 37 -10.81 0.91 6.26
N VAL A 38 -10.09 1.62 5.36
CA VAL A 38 -8.81 2.29 5.67
C VAL A 38 -9.08 3.73 6.09
N ARG A 39 -8.64 4.12 7.29
CA ARG A 39 -8.95 5.44 7.87
C ARG A 39 -7.83 6.45 7.68
N ASP A 40 -6.69 6.17 8.30
CA ASP A 40 -5.51 7.02 8.22
C ASP A 40 -4.27 6.22 8.63
N ALA A 41 -3.09 6.73 8.31
CA ALA A 41 -1.85 6.17 8.82
C ALA A 41 -1.74 6.42 10.34
N VAL A 42 -1.12 5.49 11.06
CA VAL A 42 -0.74 5.72 12.47
C VAL A 42 0.46 6.68 12.53
N ASP A 43 1.37 6.55 11.57
CA ASP A 43 2.49 7.46 11.33
C ASP A 43 2.60 7.75 9.82
N GLY A 44 2.89 9.00 9.47
CA GLY A 44 2.92 9.48 8.09
C GLY A 44 4.27 9.31 7.38
N ALA A 45 5.25 8.63 8.01
CA ALA A 45 6.54 8.40 7.38
C ALA A 45 6.39 7.61 6.07
N PRO A 46 7.00 8.06 4.96
CA PRO A 46 6.99 7.30 3.72
C PRO A 46 7.63 5.93 3.89
N ILE A 47 7.18 4.97 3.09
CA ILE A 47 7.81 3.68 2.90
C ILE A 47 9.07 3.88 2.05
N THR A 48 10.22 3.52 2.61
CA THR A 48 11.54 3.79 2.02
C THR A 48 12.39 2.54 1.81
N GLY A 49 12.02 1.39 2.40
CA GLY A 49 12.77 0.16 2.18
C GLY A 49 12.16 -1.09 2.80
N ALA A 50 12.75 -2.23 2.45
CA ALA A 50 12.45 -3.52 3.06
C ALA A 50 12.82 -3.54 4.55
N GLY A 51 12.11 -4.32 5.35
CA GLY A 51 12.24 -4.38 6.80
C GLY A 51 11.51 -3.26 7.55
N GLN A 52 11.04 -2.22 6.85
CA GLN A 52 10.24 -1.16 7.46
C GLN A 52 8.87 -1.69 7.85
N MET A 53 8.40 -1.27 9.03
CA MET A 53 7.01 -1.43 9.45
C MET A 53 6.25 -0.13 9.21
N PHE A 54 5.03 -0.21 8.72
CA PHE A 54 4.07 0.91 8.76
C PHE A 54 2.72 0.41 9.25
N ALA A 55 1.96 1.29 9.90
CA ALA A 55 0.69 0.92 10.52
C ALA A 55 -0.47 1.81 10.04
N MET A 56 -1.64 1.20 9.88
CA MET A 56 -2.86 1.87 9.42
C MET A 56 -3.96 1.73 10.45
N ASN A 57 -4.64 2.83 10.75
CA ASN A 57 -5.92 2.82 11.45
C ASN A 57 -7.00 2.31 10.49
N MET A 58 -7.73 1.30 10.94
CA MET A 58 -8.77 0.62 10.17
C MET A 58 -10.11 0.64 10.92
N TYR A 59 -11.19 0.38 10.19
CA TYR A 59 -12.50 0.15 10.79
C TYR A 59 -13.26 -0.92 10.01
N LEU A 60 -13.71 -1.95 10.71
CA LEU A 60 -14.58 -2.98 10.15
C LEU A 60 -15.53 -3.48 11.24
N PRO A 61 -16.86 -3.34 11.11
CA PRO A 61 -17.81 -3.82 12.11
C PRO A 61 -17.63 -5.30 12.45
N GLN A 62 -17.34 -6.12 11.43
CA GLN A 62 -17.11 -7.56 11.56
C GLN A 62 -15.84 -7.89 12.37
N ALA A 63 -14.90 -6.96 12.47
CA ALA A 63 -13.69 -7.08 13.29
C ALA A 63 -13.86 -6.44 14.69
N GLY A 64 -15.07 -6.00 15.07
CA GLY A 64 -15.31 -5.32 16.34
C GLY A 64 -15.11 -3.80 16.31
N GLY A 65 -15.02 -3.20 15.13
CA GLY A 65 -14.91 -1.74 14.95
C GLY A 65 -13.48 -1.31 14.62
N HIS A 66 -12.90 -0.44 15.44
CA HIS A 66 -11.55 0.10 15.20
C HIS A 66 -10.46 -0.94 15.48
N TYR A 67 -9.49 -1.04 14.57
CA TYR A 67 -8.30 -1.86 14.75
C TYR A 67 -7.11 -1.24 14.01
N VAL A 68 -5.91 -1.76 14.28
CA VAL A 68 -4.67 -1.32 13.62
C VAL A 68 -4.05 -2.50 12.90
N THR A 69 -3.68 -2.31 11.63
CA THR A 69 -2.81 -3.24 10.91
C THR A 69 -1.37 -2.79 11.01
N HIS A 70 -0.46 -3.74 11.18
CA HIS A 70 0.98 -3.52 11.16
C HIS A 70 1.55 -4.30 9.97
N ASN A 71 2.09 -3.59 8.99
CA ASN A 71 2.52 -4.16 7.72
C ASN A 71 4.05 -4.14 7.65
N LEU A 72 4.65 -5.30 7.38
CA LEU A 72 6.08 -5.44 7.12
C LEU A 72 6.35 -5.31 5.62
N VAL A 73 7.24 -4.41 5.24
CA VAL A 73 7.70 -4.29 3.85
C VAL A 73 8.73 -5.38 3.59
N GLU A 74 8.37 -6.40 2.81
CA GLU A 74 9.31 -7.49 2.47
C GLU A 74 10.31 -7.09 1.37
N SER A 75 9.87 -6.29 0.41
CA SER A 75 10.67 -5.83 -0.72
C SER A 75 10.18 -4.47 -1.20
N LEU A 76 11.12 -3.61 -1.60
CA LEU A 76 10.85 -2.36 -2.27
C LEU A 76 11.89 -2.17 -3.37
N ALA A 77 11.44 -2.20 -4.63
CA ALA A 77 12.32 -1.95 -5.76
C ALA A 77 12.35 -0.47 -6.09
N SER A 78 13.56 0.08 -6.20
CA SER A 78 13.79 1.37 -6.84
C SER A 78 13.35 1.28 -8.30
N LEU A 79 12.68 2.32 -8.80
CA LEU A 79 12.46 2.51 -10.24
C LEU A 79 13.79 2.91 -10.90
N GLU A 80 14.79 2.02 -10.86
CA GLU A 80 15.97 2.21 -11.69
C GLU A 80 15.53 2.04 -13.14
N ARG A 81 15.74 3.11 -13.90
CA ARG A 81 15.43 3.20 -15.32
C ARG A 81 16.10 2.02 -16.01
N SER A 82 15.31 1.06 -16.49
CA SER A 82 15.82 0.09 -17.45
C SER A 82 16.24 0.89 -18.68
N VAL A 83 17.54 1.17 -18.78
CA VAL A 83 18.16 1.57 -20.04
C VAL A 83 18.18 0.30 -20.87
N VAL A 84 17.10 0.09 -21.64
CA VAL A 84 17.12 -0.89 -22.72
C VAL A 84 18.04 -0.30 -23.77
N GLY A 85 19.17 -0.98 -23.99
CA GLY A 85 20.14 -0.66 -25.03
C GLY A 85 19.65 -0.99 -26.43
#